data_AF-C5LRA8-F1
#
_entry.id   AF-C5LRA8-F1
#
_cell.length_a   1.000
_cell.length_b   1.000
_cell.length_c   1.000
_cell.angle_alpha   90.00
_cell.angle_beta   90.00
_cell.angle_gamma   90.00
#
_symmetry.space_group_name_H-M   'P 1'
#
loop_
_entity.id
_entity.type
_entity.pdbx_description
1 polymer ?
#
loop_
_entity_poly.entity_id
_entity_poly.type
_entity_poly.pdbx_seq_one_letter_code
_entity_poly.pdbx_strand_id
1 'polypeptide(L)'
;RSKRDGQHDDDSSLDSDINSAADSDSDDDDEDDNEEADVCPSGCDSAVYDGVLELRNRRLDMEEALGEIQKIVEESKKSHTRLLQKEKTLNKDQTLAEEKIQHFQANKQQKLNQLHRILSLKLSQIKCISVVEDNVESSGLGRYALLSGQTIRLPESLDEEGQVVFTNTALERLRQRIVDLHREKAEIRRQYRNLKMMYGARMRENKKINEAKKELERRLEDIQQLKFGQLVDIDDLEKSGMSREQEELGDRLRETELRIQKRLAKWEEKLKEERQVYVEVTRANTKVMEDLVKLGQRRASLDTELDARMDRIALDDEVGYDGNEIEYERMQDLLNMQRKEIVTLQAEIELFRRKGGHVFAMATSMAIKSTPPPQ
;
A
#
# COMPACT_ATOMS: atom_id res chain seq x y z
N ARG A 1 23.68 9.83 20.54
CA ARG A 1 22.85 8.63 20.82
C ARG A 1 21.63 8.67 19.90
N SER A 2 21.66 7.84 18.86
CA SER A 2 20.60 7.41 17.92
C SER A 2 19.62 8.42 17.27
N LYS A 3 19.75 8.52 15.94
CA LYS A 3 18.67 8.76 14.96
C LYS A 3 17.52 7.76 15.13
N ARG A 4 16.30 8.16 14.74
CA ARG A 4 15.31 7.28 14.10
C ARG A 4 14.58 8.06 13.01
N ASP A 5 14.90 7.70 11.77
CA ASP A 5 14.12 7.97 10.58
C ASP A 5 12.81 7.16 10.66
N GLY A 6 11.70 7.79 10.29
CA GLY A 6 10.40 7.16 10.13
C GLY A 6 10.06 7.08 8.66
N GLN A 7 10.45 5.98 8.02
CA GLN A 7 10.04 5.60 6.67
C GLN A 7 8.76 4.76 6.84
N HIS A 8 7.65 5.26 6.30
CA HIS A 8 6.36 4.58 6.31
C HIS A 8 6.13 4.04 4.90
N ASP A 9 6.62 2.82 4.66
CA ASP A 9 6.32 2.06 3.46
C ASP A 9 4.94 1.42 3.66
N ASP A 10 3.94 1.96 2.96
CA ASP A 10 2.58 1.39 2.89
C ASP A 10 2.45 0.65 1.55
N ASP A 11 2.99 -0.57 1.50
CA ASP A 11 2.86 -1.48 0.36
C ASP A 11 1.72 -2.47 0.67
N SER A 12 0.48 -2.01 0.51
CA SER A 12 -0.70 -2.88 0.58
C SER A 12 -0.89 -3.59 -0.77
N SER A 13 -0.24 -4.74 -0.94
CA SER A 13 -0.49 -5.65 -2.06
C SER A 13 -1.84 -6.36 -1.87
N LEU A 14 -2.91 -5.77 -2.36
CA LEU A 14 -4.19 -6.47 -2.55
C LEU A 14 -4.17 -7.15 -3.91
N ASP A 15 -3.64 -8.37 -3.91
CA ASP A 15 -3.72 -9.31 -5.03
C ASP A 15 -5.11 -9.96 -4.98
N SER A 16 -6.04 -9.46 -5.79
CA SER A 16 -7.34 -10.08 -6.00
C SER A 16 -7.35 -10.65 -7.41
N ASP A 17 -6.82 -11.86 -7.55
CA ASP A 17 -7.03 -12.75 -8.69
C ASP A 17 -8.54 -12.98 -8.89
N ILE A 18 -9.13 -12.24 -9.82
CA ILE A 18 -10.49 -12.51 -10.31
C ILE A 18 -10.40 -13.06 -11.73
N ASN A 19 -9.92 -14.31 -11.82
CA ASN A 19 -10.14 -15.13 -12.99
C ASN A 19 -11.56 -15.71 -12.89
N SER A 20 -12.53 -15.03 -13.48
CA SER A 20 -13.84 -15.60 -13.81
C SER A 20 -14.05 -15.49 -15.31
N ALA A 21 -13.36 -16.38 -16.05
CA ALA A 21 -13.77 -16.77 -17.38
C ALA A 21 -14.94 -17.75 -17.22
N ALA A 22 -16.15 -17.26 -17.45
CA ALA A 22 -17.32 -18.07 -17.70
C ALA A 22 -18.00 -17.44 -18.92
N ASP A 23 -17.46 -17.77 -20.10
CA ASP A 23 -18.11 -17.56 -21.38
C ASP A 23 -19.22 -18.61 -21.45
N SER A 24 -20.43 -18.18 -21.09
CA SER A 24 -21.64 -18.97 -21.32
C SER A 24 -22.20 -18.45 -22.64
N ASP A 25 -21.75 -19.04 -23.75
CA ASP A 25 -22.47 -18.97 -25.02
C ASP A 25 -23.87 -19.55 -24.78
N SER A 26 -24.83 -18.64 -24.62
CA SER A 26 -26.24 -18.98 -24.78
C SER A 26 -26.50 -18.83 -26.28
N ASP A 27 -26.57 -19.97 -26.98
CA ASP A 27 -27.23 -20.05 -28.27
C ASP A 27 -28.64 -19.47 -28.08
N ASP A 28 -28.85 -18.26 -28.57
CA ASP A 28 -30.18 -17.65 -28.67
C ASP A 28 -30.78 -18.24 -29.95
N ASP A 29 -31.68 -19.20 -29.75
CA ASP A 29 -32.49 -19.81 -30.81
C ASP A 29 -33.21 -18.69 -31.58
N ASP A 30 -33.04 -18.67 -32.90
CA ASP A 30 -33.73 -17.79 -33.84
C ASP A 30 -35.25 -17.87 -33.65
N GLU A 31 -35.82 -16.91 -32.89
CA GLU A 31 -37.26 -16.69 -32.84
C GLU A 31 -37.70 -15.99 -34.15
N ASP A 32 -38.32 -16.79 -35.02
CA ASP A 32 -39.25 -16.43 -36.09
C ASP A 32 -39.33 -14.92 -36.42
N ASP A 33 -38.64 -14.54 -37.49
CA ASP A 33 -38.83 -13.30 -38.23
C ASP A 33 -40.23 -13.34 -38.87
N ASN A 34 -41.26 -13.16 -38.05
CA ASN A 34 -42.64 -13.05 -38.50
C ASN A 34 -42.78 -11.67 -39.15
N GLU A 35 -42.39 -11.60 -40.43
CA GLU A 35 -42.71 -10.52 -41.35
C GLU A 35 -44.23 -10.45 -41.55
N GLU A 36 -44.97 -10.10 -40.49
CA GLU A 36 -46.30 -9.53 -40.64
C GLU A 36 -46.10 -8.20 -41.35
N ALA A 37 -46.28 -8.24 -42.68
CA ALA A 37 -46.32 -7.06 -43.53
C ALA A 37 -47.14 -5.97 -42.83
N ASP A 38 -46.56 -4.78 -42.72
CA ASP A 38 -47.14 -3.57 -42.13
C ASP A 38 -48.41 -3.16 -42.90
N VAL A 39 -49.50 -3.91 -42.69
CA VAL A 39 -50.80 -3.67 -43.26
C VAL A 39 -51.57 -2.77 -42.29
N CYS A 40 -51.93 -1.58 -42.77
CA CYS A 40 -52.74 -0.62 -42.03
C CYS A 40 -54.01 -1.31 -41.46
N PRO A 41 -54.20 -1.30 -40.13
CA PRO A 41 -55.35 -1.95 -39.49
C PRO A 41 -56.68 -1.43 -40.02
N SER A 42 -57.67 -2.31 -40.16
CA SER A 42 -58.98 -1.93 -40.69
C SER A 42 -59.69 -0.93 -39.76
N GLY A 43 -59.85 0.31 -40.24
CA GLY A 43 -60.44 1.43 -39.48
C GLY A 43 -59.45 2.52 -39.06
N CYS A 44 -58.16 2.41 -39.40
CA CYS A 44 -57.17 3.47 -39.18
C CYS A 44 -57.07 4.40 -40.40
N ASP A 45 -56.87 5.70 -40.17
CA ASP A 45 -56.57 6.66 -41.24
C ASP A 45 -55.13 6.43 -41.74
N SER A 46 -54.96 6.27 -43.05
CA SER A 46 -53.67 5.92 -43.68
C SER A 46 -52.57 6.89 -43.28
N ALA A 47 -52.87 8.19 -43.19
CA ALA A 47 -51.90 9.21 -42.82
C ALA A 47 -51.39 9.07 -41.37
N VAL A 48 -52.22 8.57 -40.46
CA VAL A 48 -51.83 8.33 -39.06
C VAL A 48 -50.96 7.08 -38.96
N TYR A 49 -51.29 6.03 -39.72
CA TYR A 49 -50.48 4.81 -39.78
C TYR A 49 -49.08 5.07 -40.34
N ASP A 50 -48.98 5.79 -41.45
CA ASP A 50 -47.70 6.17 -42.06
C ASP A 50 -46.83 7.01 -41.09
N GLY A 51 -47.44 7.96 -40.37
CA GLY A 51 -46.74 8.74 -39.35
C GLY A 51 -46.25 7.91 -38.14
N VAL A 52 -47.00 6.89 -37.72
CA VAL A 52 -46.57 5.96 -36.67
C VAL A 52 -45.41 5.09 -37.14
N LEU A 53 -45.43 4.65 -38.41
CA LEU A 53 -44.34 3.88 -39.00
C LEU A 53 -43.05 4.71 -39.12
N GLU A 54 -43.15 5.97 -39.54
CA GLU A 54 -42.02 6.90 -39.54
C GLU A 54 -41.45 7.11 -38.13
N LEU A 55 -42.30 7.27 -37.12
CA LEU A 55 -41.87 7.38 -35.73
C LEU A 55 -41.22 6.09 -35.21
N ARG A 56 -41.70 4.91 -35.63
CA ARG A 56 -41.09 3.61 -35.30
C ARG A 56 -39.71 3.47 -35.93
N ASN A 57 -39.57 3.78 -37.22
CA ASN A 57 -38.28 3.73 -37.91
C ASN A 57 -37.28 4.70 -37.28
N ARG A 58 -37.72 5.94 -37.00
CA ARG A 58 -36.89 6.91 -36.29
C ARG A 58 -36.50 6.45 -34.88
N ARG A 59 -37.37 5.72 -34.18
CA ARG A 59 -37.04 5.12 -32.88
C ARG A 59 -35.96 4.05 -33.02
N LEU A 60 -36.09 3.17 -34.02
CA LEU A 60 -35.11 2.12 -34.30
C LEU A 60 -33.74 2.71 -34.65
N ASP A 61 -33.68 3.75 -35.51
CA ASP A 61 -32.43 4.45 -35.84
C ASP A 61 -31.76 5.04 -34.57
N MET A 62 -32.57 5.60 -33.66
CA MET A 62 -32.05 6.13 -32.39
C MET A 62 -31.59 5.01 -31.44
N GLU A 63 -32.28 3.88 -31.40
CA GLU A 63 -31.91 2.70 -30.60
C GLU A 63 -30.60 2.07 -31.11
N GLU A 64 -30.43 1.95 -32.43
CA GLU A 64 -29.17 1.49 -33.06
C GLU A 64 -28.01 2.45 -32.74
N ALA A 65 -28.21 3.75 -32.94
CA ALA A 65 -27.19 4.76 -32.61
C ALA A 65 -26.83 4.75 -31.10
N LEU A 66 -27.80 4.54 -30.21
CA LEU A 66 -27.55 4.38 -28.78
C LEU A 66 -26.74 3.11 -28.49
N GLY A 67 -27.05 2.00 -29.18
CA GLY A 67 -26.29 0.76 -29.09
C GLY A 67 -24.84 0.91 -29.53
N GLU A 68 -24.59 1.62 -30.64
CA GLU A 68 -23.23 1.94 -31.10
C GLU A 68 -22.46 2.81 -30.11
N ILE A 69 -23.10 3.86 -29.57
CA ILE A 69 -22.50 4.73 -28.54
C ILE A 69 -22.16 3.91 -27.29
N GLN A 70 -23.05 3.00 -26.86
CA GLN A 70 -22.79 2.14 -25.71
C GLN A 70 -21.58 1.21 -25.96
N LYS A 71 -21.48 0.60 -27.14
CA LYS A 71 -20.30 -0.22 -27.51
C LYS A 71 -19.00 0.60 -27.46
N ILE A 72 -18.99 1.81 -27.99
CA ILE A 72 -17.82 2.72 -27.95
C ILE A 72 -17.48 3.09 -26.50
N VAL A 73 -18.49 3.34 -25.65
CA VAL A 73 -18.28 3.67 -24.23
C VAL A 73 -17.67 2.48 -23.49
N GLU A 74 -18.12 1.27 -23.74
CA GLU A 74 -17.57 0.06 -23.12
C GLU A 74 -16.14 -0.22 -23.59
N GLU A 75 -15.85 -0.07 -24.88
CA GLU A 75 -14.50 -0.20 -25.42
C GLU A 75 -13.56 0.85 -24.81
N SER A 76 -14.01 2.10 -24.72
CA SER A 76 -13.26 3.19 -24.09
C SER A 76 -12.99 2.91 -22.61
N LYS A 77 -13.98 2.40 -21.86
CA LYS A 77 -13.81 1.97 -20.45
C LYS A 77 -12.77 0.85 -20.33
N LYS A 78 -12.82 -0.16 -21.20
CA LYS A 78 -11.84 -1.26 -21.25
C LYS A 78 -10.43 -0.76 -21.60
N SER A 79 -10.32 0.20 -22.52
CA SER A 79 -9.04 0.84 -22.84
C SER A 79 -8.49 1.64 -21.66
N HIS A 80 -9.35 2.39 -20.97
CA HIS A 80 -8.97 3.18 -19.80
C HIS A 80 -8.45 2.31 -18.65
N THR A 81 -9.13 1.21 -18.32
CA THR A 81 -8.65 0.29 -17.26
C THR A 81 -7.32 -0.36 -17.62
N ARG A 82 -7.12 -0.74 -18.89
CA ARG A 82 -5.82 -1.26 -19.38
C ARG A 82 -4.71 -0.21 -19.29
N LEU A 83 -4.99 1.04 -19.65
CA LEU A 83 -4.02 2.12 -19.54
C LEU A 83 -3.66 2.42 -18.08
N LEU A 84 -4.64 2.44 -17.18
CA LEU A 84 -4.40 2.62 -15.74
C LEU A 84 -3.52 1.50 -15.16
N GLN A 85 -3.74 0.25 -15.56
CA GLN A 85 -2.87 -0.86 -15.14
C GLN A 85 -1.44 -0.69 -15.66
N LYS A 86 -1.27 -0.31 -16.94
CA LYS A 86 0.05 -0.02 -17.54
C LYS A 86 0.77 1.15 -16.86
N GLU A 87 0.03 2.20 -16.50
CA GLU A 87 0.57 3.33 -15.75
C GLU A 87 1.11 2.88 -14.39
N LYS A 88 0.34 2.07 -13.65
CA LYS A 88 0.77 1.53 -12.36
C LYS A 88 2.02 0.66 -12.48
N THR A 89 2.11 -0.21 -13.50
CA THR A 89 3.31 -1.03 -13.71
C THR A 89 4.51 -0.18 -14.09
N LEU A 90 4.35 0.80 -14.98
CA LEU A 90 5.43 1.71 -15.36
C LEU A 90 5.93 2.55 -14.20
N ASN A 91 5.03 3.01 -13.32
CA ASN A 91 5.42 3.73 -12.11
C ASN A 91 6.25 2.86 -11.17
N LYS A 92 5.87 1.59 -10.97
CA LYS A 92 6.66 0.64 -10.18
C LYS A 92 8.03 0.35 -10.81
N ASP A 93 8.07 0.17 -12.13
CA ASP A 93 9.33 -0.06 -12.84
C ASP A 93 10.25 1.18 -12.76
N GLN A 94 9.67 2.38 -12.82
CA GLN A 94 10.40 3.62 -12.66
C GLN A 94 11.00 3.75 -11.26
N THR A 95 10.23 3.51 -10.20
CA THR A 95 10.76 3.60 -8.82
C THR A 95 11.87 2.58 -8.59
N LEU A 96 11.70 1.35 -9.07
CA LEU A 96 12.74 0.31 -8.99
C LEU A 96 13.99 0.67 -9.78
N ALA A 97 13.85 1.31 -10.95
CA ALA A 97 14.98 1.78 -11.74
C ALA A 97 15.71 2.92 -11.03
N GLU A 98 14.98 3.87 -10.44
CA GLU A 98 15.55 4.97 -9.65
C GLU A 98 16.33 4.46 -8.43
N GLU A 99 15.79 3.49 -7.69
CA GLU A 99 16.48 2.85 -6.57
C GLU A 99 17.77 2.14 -7.01
N LYS A 100 17.72 1.38 -8.12
CA LYS A 100 18.90 0.74 -8.70
C LYS A 100 19.97 1.76 -9.10
N ILE A 101 19.55 2.89 -9.69
CA ILE A 101 20.47 3.98 -10.04
C ILE A 101 21.09 4.58 -8.78
N GLN A 102 20.30 4.86 -7.74
CA GLN A 102 20.81 5.40 -6.48
C GLN A 102 21.79 4.43 -5.82
N HIS A 103 21.45 3.15 -5.74
CA HIS A 103 22.33 2.10 -5.21
C HIS A 103 23.64 1.99 -6.03
N PHE A 104 23.55 2.06 -7.36
CA PHE A 104 24.74 2.05 -8.22
C PHE A 104 25.60 3.30 -8.01
N GLN A 105 25.00 4.48 -7.90
CA GLN A 105 25.73 5.73 -7.63
C GLN A 105 26.40 5.71 -6.26
N ALA A 106 25.73 5.19 -5.24
CA ALA A 106 26.29 5.03 -3.90
C ALA A 106 27.49 4.08 -3.91
N ASN A 107 27.37 2.92 -4.57
CA ASN A 107 28.48 1.97 -4.73
C ASN A 107 29.65 2.56 -5.52
N LYS A 108 29.36 3.32 -6.58
CA LYS A 108 30.36 4.04 -7.36
C LYS A 108 31.07 5.07 -6.50
N GLN A 109 30.34 5.84 -5.70
CA GLN A 109 30.91 6.82 -4.78
C GLN A 109 31.77 6.13 -3.71
N GLN A 110 31.32 5.02 -3.13
CA GLN A 110 32.09 4.24 -2.15
C GLN A 110 33.41 3.74 -2.75
N LYS A 111 33.37 3.17 -3.97
CA LYS A 111 34.58 2.72 -4.68
C LYS A 111 35.48 3.88 -5.09
N LEU A 112 34.93 5.02 -5.51
CA LEU A 112 35.71 6.22 -5.83
C LEU A 112 36.35 6.84 -4.59
N ASN A 113 35.68 6.80 -3.45
CA ASN A 113 36.21 7.30 -2.18
C ASN A 113 37.41 6.48 -1.68
N GLN A 114 37.53 5.21 -2.10
CA GLN A 114 38.73 4.40 -1.81
C GLN A 114 39.96 4.87 -2.62
N LEU A 115 39.75 5.65 -3.68
CA LEU A 115 40.86 6.20 -4.47
C LEU A 115 41.31 7.52 -3.85
N HIS A 116 42.49 7.50 -3.24
CA HIS A 116 43.14 8.71 -2.75
C HIS A 116 43.55 9.58 -3.95
N ARG A 117 42.85 10.69 -4.15
CA ARG A 117 43.18 11.68 -5.19
C ARG A 117 43.86 12.87 -4.54
N ILE A 118 45.08 13.15 -5.00
CA ILE A 118 45.79 14.36 -4.63
C ILE A 118 45.23 15.51 -5.47
N LEU A 119 44.62 16.50 -4.84
CA LEU A 119 44.18 17.73 -5.49
C LEU A 119 45.12 18.87 -5.13
N SER A 120 45.73 19.50 -6.14
CA SER A 120 46.46 20.75 -5.97
C SER A 120 45.48 21.93 -6.06
N LEU A 121 45.25 22.60 -4.94
CA LEU A 121 44.43 23.81 -4.88
C LEU A 121 45.32 25.05 -4.96
N LYS A 122 44.88 26.05 -5.71
CA LYS A 122 45.49 27.39 -5.65
C LYS A 122 45.01 28.08 -4.39
N LEU A 123 45.88 28.88 -3.77
CA LEU A 123 45.52 29.70 -2.59
C LEU A 123 44.27 30.58 -2.83
N SER A 124 44.05 31.06 -4.06
CA SER A 124 42.86 31.83 -4.44
C SER A 124 41.54 31.06 -4.37
N GLN A 125 41.57 29.72 -4.35
CA GLN A 125 40.39 28.85 -4.27
C GLN A 125 39.97 28.58 -2.82
N ILE A 126 40.85 28.85 -1.85
CA ILE A 126 40.61 28.60 -0.44
C ILE A 126 39.97 29.85 0.16
N LYS A 127 38.70 29.75 0.56
CA LYS A 127 37.94 30.86 1.15
C LYS A 127 37.92 30.83 2.69
N CYS A 128 38.37 29.75 3.31
CA CYS A 128 38.50 29.61 4.76
C CYS A 128 39.81 30.18 5.32
N ILE A 129 40.37 31.19 4.64
CA ILE A 129 41.59 31.85 5.06
C ILE A 129 41.25 32.87 6.16
N SER A 130 41.85 32.73 7.34
CA SER A 130 41.79 33.76 8.38
C SER A 130 42.91 34.78 8.19
N VAL A 131 42.56 36.06 8.19
CA VAL A 131 43.52 37.17 8.24
C VAL A 131 43.87 37.39 9.70
N VAL A 132 45.14 37.28 10.06
CA VAL A 132 45.61 37.51 11.43
C VAL A 132 46.23 38.91 11.47
N GLU A 133 45.78 39.75 12.40
CA GLU A 133 46.44 41.03 12.69
C GLU A 133 47.73 40.77 13.49
N ASP A 134 48.78 41.55 13.23
CA ASP A 134 50.19 41.24 13.49
C ASP A 134 50.64 41.11 14.97
N ASN A 135 49.76 40.89 15.94
CA ASN A 135 50.09 41.01 17.37
C ASN A 135 49.94 39.74 18.23
N VAL A 136 50.02 38.53 17.67
CA VAL A 136 50.08 37.30 18.50
C VAL A 136 51.23 36.40 18.07
N GLU A 137 52.27 36.38 18.90
CA GLU A 137 53.32 35.36 18.86
C GLU A 137 52.72 34.01 19.26
N SER A 138 52.41 33.16 18.28
CA SER A 138 52.06 31.76 18.51
C SER A 138 52.88 30.88 17.57
N SER A 139 53.60 29.93 18.16
CA SER A 139 54.65 29.11 17.54
C SER A 139 54.11 27.97 16.64
N GLY A 140 53.30 28.28 15.64
CA GLY A 140 52.78 27.30 14.68
C GLY A 140 53.27 27.57 13.26
N LEU A 141 53.71 26.53 12.54
CA LEU A 141 53.99 26.60 11.10
C LEU A 141 52.77 27.14 10.34
N GLY A 142 52.96 28.14 9.45
CA GLY A 142 51.96 28.50 8.44
C GLY A 142 51.48 29.97 8.38
N ARG A 143 52.33 30.96 8.71
CA ARG A 143 52.07 32.37 8.33
C ARG A 143 52.64 32.63 6.93
N TYR A 144 51.79 33.00 5.99
CA TYR A 144 52.19 33.41 4.65
C TYR A 144 51.91 34.91 4.48
N ALA A 145 52.95 35.70 4.22
CA ALA A 145 52.80 37.12 3.95
C ALA A 145 52.36 37.32 2.49
N LEU A 146 51.23 38.02 2.29
CA LEU A 146 50.87 38.52 0.98
C LEU A 146 51.71 39.75 0.63
N LEU A 147 51.93 39.99 -0.66
CA LEU A 147 52.56 41.24 -1.17
C LEU A 147 51.82 42.52 -0.74
N SER A 148 50.57 42.40 -0.27
CA SER A 148 49.76 43.51 0.26
C SER A 148 50.03 43.85 1.73
N GLY A 149 50.96 43.17 2.40
CA GLY A 149 51.31 43.42 3.80
C GLY A 149 50.40 42.74 4.84
N GLN A 150 49.44 41.90 4.42
CA GLN A 150 48.61 41.09 5.32
C GLN A 150 49.21 39.70 5.56
N THR A 151 49.21 39.26 6.82
CA THR A 151 49.57 37.89 7.16
C THR A 151 48.34 36.97 7.13
N ILE A 152 48.42 35.96 6.28
CA ILE A 152 47.40 34.92 6.10
C ILE A 152 47.80 33.69 6.92
N ARG A 153 46.85 33.13 7.68
CA ARG A 153 46.97 31.81 8.30
C ARG A 153 46.10 30.80 7.58
N LEU A 154 46.74 29.77 7.03
CA LEU A 154 46.05 28.58 6.51
C LEU A 154 45.67 27.66 7.68
N PRO A 155 44.51 26.98 7.63
CA PRO A 155 44.19 25.95 8.61
C PRO A 155 45.27 24.85 8.65
N GLU A 156 45.62 24.39 9.85
CA GLU A 156 46.66 23.36 10.07
C GLU A 156 46.22 21.99 9.51
N SER A 157 44.91 21.75 9.44
CA SER A 157 44.32 20.63 8.71
C SER A 157 43.03 21.08 8.02
N LEU A 158 42.75 20.51 6.83
CA LEU A 158 41.45 20.64 6.16
C LEU A 158 40.50 19.50 6.56
N ASP A 159 40.97 18.59 7.43
CA ASP A 159 40.28 17.39 7.89
C ASP A 159 39.38 17.65 9.11
N GLU A 160 39.46 18.85 9.68
CA GLU A 160 38.58 19.29 10.76
C GLU A 160 37.12 19.39 10.27
N GLU A 161 36.17 19.09 11.16
CA GLU A 161 34.75 18.85 10.83
C GLU A 161 33.97 20.12 10.42
N GLY A 162 34.65 21.18 9.99
CA GLY A 162 34.08 22.51 9.74
C GLY A 162 34.24 23.05 8.31
N GLN A 163 35.07 22.44 7.46
CA GLN A 163 35.33 22.93 6.10
C GLN A 163 34.49 22.16 5.09
N VAL A 164 33.69 22.87 4.29
CA VAL A 164 32.86 22.25 3.26
C VAL A 164 33.30 22.72 1.87
N VAL A 165 33.43 21.77 0.95
CA VAL A 165 33.85 22.03 -0.43
C VAL A 165 32.61 22.19 -1.30
N PHE A 166 32.52 23.34 -1.99
CA PHE A 166 31.46 23.61 -2.95
C PHE A 166 32.04 24.15 -4.26
N THR A 167 31.37 23.86 -5.37
CA THR A 167 31.63 24.56 -6.62
C THR A 167 31.09 26.00 -6.54
N ASN A 168 31.70 26.94 -7.26
CA ASN A 168 31.23 28.34 -7.28
C ASN A 168 29.77 28.43 -7.76
N THR A 169 29.38 27.59 -8.72
CA THR A 169 28.00 27.51 -9.22
C THR A 169 27.03 26.98 -8.18
N ALA A 170 27.42 25.99 -7.37
CA ALA A 170 26.60 25.50 -6.26
C ALA A 170 26.42 26.55 -5.17
N LEU A 171 27.48 27.31 -4.84
CA LEU A 171 27.42 28.39 -3.87
C LEU A 171 26.48 29.51 -4.33
N GLU A 172 26.54 29.91 -5.60
CA GLU A 172 25.64 30.92 -6.18
C GLU A 172 24.19 30.45 -6.17
N ARG A 173 23.92 29.20 -6.56
CA ARG A 173 22.58 28.60 -6.47
C ARG A 173 22.06 28.58 -5.04
N LEU A 174 22.91 28.21 -4.07
CA LEU A 174 22.51 28.18 -2.67
C LEU A 174 22.21 29.59 -2.13
N ARG A 175 23.01 30.59 -2.53
CA ARG A 175 22.72 32.00 -2.22
C ARG A 175 21.41 32.48 -2.82
N GLN A 176 21.15 32.18 -4.10
CA GLN A 176 19.88 32.49 -4.75
C GLN A 176 18.71 31.80 -4.04
N ARG A 177 18.86 30.51 -3.73
CA ARG A 177 17.83 29.74 -3.02
C ARG A 177 17.53 30.30 -1.63
N ILE A 178 18.53 30.78 -0.89
CA ILE A 178 18.33 31.45 0.40
C ILE A 178 17.50 32.73 0.23
N VAL A 179 17.78 33.52 -0.82
CA VAL A 179 17.00 34.73 -1.12
C VAL A 179 15.55 34.37 -1.47
N ASP A 180 15.34 33.34 -2.28
CA ASP A 180 14.00 32.87 -2.66
C ASP A 180 13.23 32.35 -1.45
N LEU A 181 13.85 31.53 -0.59
CA LEU A 181 13.24 31.08 0.66
C LEU A 181 12.86 32.25 1.58
N HIS A 182 13.67 33.32 1.64
CA HIS A 182 13.30 34.51 2.38
C HIS A 182 12.08 35.23 1.79
N ARG A 183 11.96 35.28 0.45
CA ARG A 183 10.78 35.82 -0.24
C ARG A 183 9.54 34.96 0.02
N GLU A 184 9.64 33.65 -0.18
CA GLU A 184 8.56 32.68 0.09
C GLU A 184 8.08 32.80 1.55
N LYS A 185 9.01 32.85 2.51
CA LYS A 185 8.67 33.05 3.93
C LYS A 185 8.00 34.39 4.19
N ALA A 186 8.38 35.46 3.49
CA ALA A 186 7.72 36.76 3.61
C ALA A 186 6.29 36.73 3.06
N GLU A 187 6.08 36.05 1.94
CA GLU A 187 4.79 35.87 1.30
C GLU A 187 3.83 35.03 2.16
N ILE A 188 4.27 33.88 2.66
CA ILE A 188 3.49 33.03 3.57
C ILE A 188 3.08 33.83 4.82
N ARG A 189 3.99 34.62 5.39
CA ARG A 189 3.64 35.48 6.54
C ARG A 189 2.60 36.55 6.18
N ARG A 190 2.63 37.09 4.96
CA ARG A 190 1.61 38.03 4.48
C ARG A 190 0.26 37.33 4.33
N GLN A 191 0.23 36.16 3.72
CA GLN A 191 -0.98 35.35 3.57
C GLN A 191 -1.58 34.97 4.94
N TYR A 192 -0.75 34.54 5.90
CA TYR A 192 -1.19 34.24 7.25
C TYR A 192 -1.81 35.46 7.96
N ARG A 193 -1.20 36.64 7.83
CA ARG A 193 -1.78 37.89 8.36
C ARG A 193 -3.12 38.20 7.72
N ASN A 194 -3.22 38.09 6.40
CA ASN A 194 -4.48 38.32 5.68
C ASN A 194 -5.56 37.33 6.14
N LEU A 195 -5.23 36.05 6.23
CA LEU A 195 -6.16 35.00 6.64
C LEU A 195 -6.64 35.22 8.08
N LYS A 196 -5.75 35.64 8.99
CA LYS A 196 -6.11 36.00 10.37
C LYS A 196 -7.08 37.19 10.42
N MET A 197 -6.86 38.21 9.59
CA MET A 197 -7.77 39.36 9.49
C MET A 197 -9.14 38.95 8.92
N MET A 198 -9.16 38.14 7.86
CA MET A 198 -10.39 37.63 7.24
C MET A 198 -11.18 36.74 8.21
N TYR A 199 -10.49 35.87 8.95
CA TYR A 199 -11.11 35.03 9.98
C TYR A 199 -11.75 35.88 11.08
N GLY A 200 -11.04 36.90 11.57
CA GLY A 200 -11.58 37.84 12.56
C GLY A 200 -12.79 38.61 12.05
N ALA A 201 -12.79 39.05 10.78
CA ALA A 201 -13.93 39.70 10.15
C ALA A 201 -15.13 38.75 10.03
N ARG A 202 -14.92 37.54 9.51
CA ARG A 202 -15.95 36.51 9.35
C ARG A 202 -16.55 36.07 10.68
N MET A 203 -15.75 36.02 11.75
CA MET A 203 -16.25 35.74 13.10
C MET A 203 -17.19 36.82 13.61
N ARG A 204 -16.90 38.10 13.36
CA ARG A 204 -17.80 39.20 13.73
C ARG A 204 -19.09 39.17 12.91
N GLU A 205 -18.98 38.87 11.62
CA GLU A 205 -20.13 38.73 10.73
C GLU A 205 -21.03 37.57 11.15
N ASN A 206 -20.46 36.38 11.39
CA ASN A 206 -21.18 35.23 11.92
C ASN A 206 -21.88 35.54 13.24
N LYS A 207 -21.24 36.31 14.14
CA LYS A 207 -21.87 36.73 15.39
C LYS A 207 -23.10 37.61 15.13
N LYS A 208 -23.00 38.60 14.24
CA LYS A 208 -24.15 39.45 13.85
C LYS A 208 -25.28 38.66 13.20
N ILE A 209 -24.94 37.75 12.29
CA ILE A 209 -25.94 36.88 11.62
C ILE A 209 -26.63 35.98 12.65
N ASN A 210 -25.88 35.40 13.60
CA ASN A 210 -26.47 34.59 14.66
C ASN A 210 -27.35 35.39 15.62
N GLU A 211 -26.99 36.64 15.92
CA GLU A 211 -27.84 37.56 16.70
C GLU A 211 -29.14 37.88 15.95
N ALA A 212 -29.05 38.24 14.67
CA ALA A 212 -30.22 38.46 13.82
C ALA A 212 -31.09 37.21 13.67
N LYS A 213 -30.47 36.02 13.56
CA LYS A 213 -31.18 34.74 13.52
C LYS A 213 -31.98 34.53 14.80
N LYS A 214 -31.38 34.74 15.97
CA LYS A 214 -32.06 34.64 17.27
C LYS A 214 -33.20 35.64 17.41
N GLU A 215 -33.04 36.87 16.91
CA GLU A 215 -34.12 37.85 16.90
C GLU A 215 -35.29 37.42 16.01
N LEU A 216 -35.00 36.86 14.83
CA LEU A 216 -36.02 36.31 13.94
C LEU A 216 -36.70 35.07 14.53
N GLU A 217 -35.95 34.17 15.16
CA GLU A 217 -36.48 33.01 15.89
C GLU A 217 -37.45 33.46 16.99
N ARG A 218 -37.07 34.45 17.82
CA ARG A 218 -37.97 35.02 18.83
C ARG A 218 -39.23 35.64 18.24
N ARG A 219 -39.11 36.43 17.17
CA ARG A 219 -40.28 37.01 16.50
C ARG A 219 -41.20 35.93 15.93
N LEU A 220 -40.63 34.85 15.42
CA LEU A 220 -41.38 33.71 14.91
C LEU A 220 -42.11 33.00 16.06
N GLU A 221 -41.44 32.75 17.18
CA GLU A 221 -42.05 32.22 18.40
C GLU A 221 -43.21 33.10 18.89
N ASP A 222 -43.01 34.43 18.95
CA ASP A 222 -44.06 35.38 19.36
C ASP A 222 -45.28 35.33 18.42
N ILE A 223 -45.05 35.28 17.11
CA ILE A 223 -46.12 35.16 16.10
C ILE A 223 -46.84 33.82 16.23
N GLN A 224 -46.10 32.72 16.43
CA GLN A 224 -46.68 31.40 16.61
C GLN A 224 -47.54 31.32 17.88
N GLN A 225 -47.07 31.88 18.99
CA GLN A 225 -47.83 31.98 20.24
C GLN A 225 -49.10 32.83 20.05
N LEU A 226 -49.01 33.98 19.36
CA LEU A 226 -50.16 34.85 19.09
C LEU A 226 -51.21 34.19 18.19
N LYS A 227 -50.79 33.44 17.16
CA LYS A 227 -51.70 32.84 16.17
C LYS A 227 -52.27 31.51 16.60
N PHE A 228 -51.47 30.67 17.26
CA PHE A 228 -51.81 29.27 17.54
C PHE A 228 -51.91 28.97 19.04
N GLY A 229 -51.52 29.88 19.93
CA GLY A 229 -51.53 29.68 21.39
C GLY A 229 -50.48 28.71 21.91
N GLN A 230 -49.71 28.07 21.02
CA GLN A 230 -48.65 27.11 21.29
C GLN A 230 -47.56 27.25 20.23
N LEU A 231 -46.31 26.91 20.57
CA LEU A 231 -45.24 26.77 19.57
C LEU A 231 -45.61 25.60 18.66
N VAL A 232 -45.87 25.91 17.40
CA VAL A 232 -46.21 24.92 16.38
C VAL A 232 -44.91 24.44 15.75
N ASP A 233 -44.58 23.17 15.97
CA ASP A 233 -43.52 22.53 15.20
C ASP A 233 -44.06 22.26 13.79
N ILE A 234 -43.62 23.08 12.85
CA ILE A 234 -44.06 23.03 11.45
C ILE A 234 -43.60 21.72 10.81
N ASP A 235 -42.48 21.15 11.27
CA ASP A 235 -41.96 19.87 10.77
C ASP A 235 -42.86 18.72 11.23
N ASP A 236 -43.43 18.79 12.43
CA ASP A 236 -44.40 17.79 12.91
C ASP A 236 -45.77 17.96 12.26
N LEU A 237 -46.15 19.20 11.90
CA LEU A 237 -47.37 19.44 11.13
C LEU A 237 -47.24 18.93 9.69
N GLU A 238 -46.07 19.09 9.07
CA GLU A 238 -45.73 18.52 7.78
C GLU A 238 -45.69 16.98 7.84
N LYS A 239 -45.13 16.39 8.91
CA LYS A 239 -45.20 14.94 9.16
C LYS A 239 -46.62 14.44 9.37
N SER A 240 -47.48 15.20 10.05
CA SER A 240 -48.90 14.85 10.24
C SER A 240 -49.73 15.00 8.96
N GLY A 241 -49.22 15.74 7.97
CA GLY A 241 -49.74 15.82 6.61
C GLY A 241 -49.26 14.69 5.69
N MET A 242 -48.38 13.79 6.17
CA MET A 242 -47.90 12.63 5.42
C MET A 242 -48.98 11.56 5.38
N SER A 243 -49.24 10.99 4.20
CA SER A 243 -50.21 9.90 4.04
C SER A 243 -49.78 8.69 4.88
N ARG A 244 -50.75 7.94 5.43
CA ARG A 244 -50.53 6.67 6.15
C ARG A 244 -49.59 5.71 5.39
N GLU A 245 -49.59 5.77 4.06
CA GLU A 245 -48.70 5.01 3.19
C GLU A 245 -47.20 5.36 3.37
N GLN A 246 -46.87 6.62 3.63
CA GLN A 246 -45.49 7.06 3.88
C GLN A 246 -45.00 6.65 5.27
N GLU A 247 -45.90 6.63 6.27
CA GLU A 247 -45.60 6.11 7.60
C GLU A 247 -45.35 4.59 7.56
N GLU A 248 -46.20 3.84 6.86
CA GLU A 248 -46.02 2.40 6.65
C GLU A 248 -44.74 2.07 5.86
N LEU A 249 -44.35 2.90 4.88
CA LEU A 249 -43.05 2.78 4.20
C LEU A 249 -41.87 3.08 5.13
N GLY A 250 -41.99 4.07 6.00
CA GLY A 250 -40.99 4.41 7.01
C GLY A 250 -40.80 3.30 8.05
N ASP A 251 -41.89 2.65 8.48
CA ASP A 251 -41.84 1.48 9.36
C ASP A 251 -41.11 0.30 8.68
N ARG A 252 -41.45 0.00 7.42
CA ARG A 252 -40.76 -1.04 6.64
C ARG A 252 -39.28 -0.74 6.46
N LEU A 253 -38.92 0.52 6.21
CA LEU A 253 -37.52 0.92 6.12
C LEU A 253 -36.80 0.65 7.44
N ARG A 254 -37.35 1.11 8.57
CA ARG A 254 -36.80 0.87 9.91
C ARG A 254 -36.62 -0.62 10.22
N GLU A 255 -37.59 -1.46 9.86
CA GLU A 255 -37.48 -2.92 10.03
C GLU A 255 -36.34 -3.51 9.19
N THR A 256 -36.19 -3.06 7.94
CA THR A 256 -35.11 -3.53 7.07
C THR A 256 -33.74 -3.05 7.55
N GLU A 257 -33.64 -1.80 7.98
CA GLU A 257 -32.42 -1.24 8.58
C GLU A 257 -32.00 -2.02 9.83
N LEU A 258 -32.95 -2.31 10.73
CA LEU A 258 -32.67 -3.08 11.95
C LEU A 258 -32.26 -4.52 11.62
N ARG A 259 -32.83 -5.14 10.57
CA ARG A 259 -32.41 -6.45 10.08
C ARG A 259 -31.00 -6.41 9.50
N ILE A 260 -30.66 -5.36 8.74
CA ILE A 260 -29.33 -5.16 8.17
C ILE A 260 -28.31 -4.92 9.28
N GLN A 261 -28.60 -4.06 10.25
CA GLN A 261 -27.74 -3.80 11.41
C GLN A 261 -27.47 -5.07 12.21
N LYS A 262 -28.49 -5.90 12.47
CA LYS A 262 -28.28 -7.21 13.12
C LYS A 262 -27.40 -8.15 12.31
N ARG A 263 -27.52 -8.14 10.98
CA ARG A 263 -26.65 -8.94 10.10
C ARG A 263 -25.21 -8.40 10.14
N LEU A 264 -25.01 -7.09 10.08
CA LEU A 264 -23.71 -6.46 10.18
C LEU A 264 -23.03 -6.80 11.51
N ALA A 265 -23.74 -6.67 12.64
CA ALA A 265 -23.20 -7.03 13.95
C ALA A 265 -22.72 -8.49 14.02
N LYS A 266 -23.49 -9.43 13.44
CA LYS A 266 -23.08 -10.85 13.35
C LYS A 266 -21.82 -11.04 12.48
N TRP A 267 -21.70 -10.30 11.39
CA TRP A 267 -20.52 -10.38 10.52
C TRP A 267 -19.30 -9.71 11.16
N GLU A 268 -19.48 -8.62 11.90
CA GLU A 268 -18.43 -7.97 12.67
C GLU A 268 -17.90 -8.88 13.79
N GLU A 269 -18.79 -9.60 14.48
CA GLU A 269 -18.41 -10.59 15.49
C GLU A 269 -17.60 -11.73 14.88
N LYS A 270 -18.07 -12.33 13.77
CA LYS A 270 -17.31 -13.35 13.02
C LYS A 270 -15.96 -12.84 12.55
N LEU A 271 -15.91 -11.63 12.00
CA LEU A 271 -14.67 -11.01 11.55
C LEU A 271 -13.69 -10.81 12.70
N LYS A 272 -14.20 -10.48 13.90
CA LYS A 272 -13.38 -10.34 15.10
C LYS A 272 -12.82 -11.69 15.56
N GLU A 273 -13.64 -12.74 15.55
CA GLU A 273 -13.20 -14.12 15.86
C GLU A 273 -12.12 -14.60 14.88
N GLU A 274 -12.34 -14.46 13.57
CA GLU A 274 -11.37 -14.83 12.54
C GLU A 274 -10.07 -14.03 12.67
N ARG A 275 -10.15 -12.73 12.97
CA ARG A 275 -8.96 -11.90 13.25
C ARG A 275 -8.21 -12.38 14.48
N GLN A 276 -8.90 -12.79 15.54
CA GLN A 276 -8.23 -13.32 16.74
C GLN A 276 -7.49 -14.62 16.42
N VAL A 277 -8.14 -15.55 15.71
CA VAL A 277 -7.51 -16.79 15.26
C VAL A 277 -6.29 -16.51 14.38
N TYR A 278 -6.41 -15.58 13.42
CA TYR A 278 -5.28 -15.17 12.58
C TYR A 278 -4.11 -14.63 13.42
N VAL A 279 -4.38 -13.73 14.37
CA VAL A 279 -3.34 -13.17 15.25
C VAL A 279 -2.68 -14.24 16.11
N GLU A 280 -3.44 -15.21 16.63
CA GLU A 280 -2.90 -16.33 17.40
C GLU A 280 -1.99 -17.21 16.55
N VAL A 281 -2.40 -17.55 15.33
CA VAL A 281 -1.61 -18.31 14.37
C VAL A 281 -0.34 -17.55 13.99
N THR A 282 -0.44 -16.25 13.68
CA THR A 282 0.73 -15.42 13.39
C THR A 282 1.69 -15.40 14.56
N ARG A 283 1.21 -15.22 15.80
CA ARG A 283 2.05 -15.25 17.01
C ARG A 283 2.72 -16.60 17.21
N ALA A 284 2.01 -17.71 16.98
CA ALA A 284 2.58 -19.04 17.06
C ALA A 284 3.69 -19.23 16.01
N ASN A 285 3.45 -18.81 14.77
CA ASN A 285 4.45 -18.85 13.70
C ASN A 285 5.66 -17.97 14.02
N THR A 286 5.46 -16.76 14.57
CA THR A 286 6.57 -15.89 15.00
C THR A 286 7.40 -16.56 16.08
N LYS A 287 6.79 -17.23 17.07
CA LYS A 287 7.54 -17.99 18.09
C LYS A 287 8.37 -19.12 17.49
N VAL A 288 7.80 -19.88 16.55
CA VAL A 288 8.54 -20.95 15.85
C VAL A 288 9.72 -20.37 15.06
N MET A 289 9.52 -19.23 14.38
CA MET A 289 10.60 -18.54 13.67
C MET A 289 11.67 -18.01 14.62
N GLU A 290 11.30 -17.45 15.76
CA GLU A 290 12.26 -17.03 16.80
C GLU A 290 13.07 -18.21 17.33
N ASP A 291 12.44 -19.34 17.60
CA ASP A 291 13.12 -20.54 18.06
C ASP A 291 14.02 -21.13 16.97
N LEU A 292 13.61 -21.08 15.71
CA LEU A 292 14.44 -21.45 14.56
C LEU A 292 15.67 -20.55 14.42
N VAL A 293 15.52 -19.24 14.65
CA VAL A 293 16.64 -18.29 14.68
C VAL A 293 17.60 -18.60 15.84
N LYS A 294 17.07 -18.87 17.04
CA LYS A 294 17.91 -19.25 18.21
C LYS A 294 18.68 -20.54 17.96
N LEU A 295 18.02 -21.56 17.41
CA LEU A 295 18.65 -22.83 17.05
C LEU A 295 19.68 -22.64 15.93
N GLY A 296 19.38 -21.80 14.93
CA GLY A 296 20.31 -21.43 13.87
C GLY A 296 21.57 -20.72 14.39
N GLN A 297 21.41 -19.78 15.33
CA GLN A 297 22.54 -19.12 16.00
C GLN A 297 23.37 -20.11 16.81
N ARG A 298 22.72 -21.03 17.54
CA ARG A 298 23.43 -22.05 18.32
C ARG A 298 24.16 -23.04 17.43
N ARG A 299 23.56 -23.43 16.31
CA ARG A 299 24.20 -24.26 15.28
C ARG A 299 25.42 -23.55 14.69
N ALA A 300 25.28 -22.31 14.23
CA ALA A 300 26.41 -21.54 13.72
C ALA A 300 27.53 -21.39 14.75
N SER A 301 27.19 -21.19 16.04
CA SER A 301 28.17 -21.12 17.12
C SER A 301 28.90 -22.46 17.30
N LEU A 302 28.17 -23.58 17.30
CA LEU A 302 28.76 -24.91 17.38
C LEU A 302 29.61 -25.25 16.16
N ASP A 303 29.17 -24.86 14.96
CA ASP A 303 29.93 -25.03 13.72
C ASP A 303 31.24 -24.25 13.81
N THR A 304 31.24 -22.99 14.29
CA THR A 304 32.49 -22.24 14.52
C THR A 304 33.38 -22.86 15.61
N GLU A 305 32.80 -23.45 16.66
CA GLU A 305 33.56 -24.17 17.69
C GLU A 305 34.16 -25.48 17.17
N LEU A 306 33.42 -26.20 16.32
CA LEU A 306 33.87 -27.41 15.64
C LEU A 306 34.95 -27.08 14.63
N ASP A 307 34.78 -26.08 13.77
CA ASP A 307 35.82 -25.61 12.84
C ASP A 307 37.08 -25.20 13.61
N ALA A 308 36.95 -24.47 14.72
CA ALA A 308 38.10 -24.12 15.57
C ALA A 308 38.72 -25.32 16.30
N ARG A 309 37.98 -26.43 16.50
CA ARG A 309 38.52 -27.69 17.04
C ARG A 309 39.13 -28.54 15.93
N MET A 310 38.54 -28.57 14.75
CA MET A 310 39.05 -29.24 13.56
C MET A 310 40.33 -28.58 13.08
N ASP A 311 40.44 -27.25 13.09
CA ASP A 311 41.70 -26.54 12.84
C ASP A 311 42.78 -26.91 13.87
N ARG A 312 42.38 -27.17 15.12
CA ARG A 312 43.30 -27.63 16.18
C ARG A 312 43.71 -29.10 16.03
N ILE A 313 42.84 -29.96 15.51
CA ILE A 313 43.10 -31.39 15.26
C ILE A 313 43.85 -31.57 13.93
N ALA A 314 43.56 -30.77 12.91
CA ALA A 314 44.27 -30.74 11.62
C ALA A 314 45.71 -30.22 11.75
N LEU A 315 46.05 -29.57 12.86
CA LEU A 315 47.42 -29.22 13.24
C LEU A 315 48.17 -30.38 13.95
N ASP A 316 47.47 -31.45 14.35
CA ASP A 316 48.04 -32.56 15.14
C ASP A 316 48.00 -33.92 14.41
N ASP A 317 47.24 -34.07 13.33
CA ASP A 317 47.11 -35.35 12.59
C ASP A 317 47.72 -35.30 11.17
N GLU A 318 49.05 -35.36 11.09
CA GLU A 318 49.68 -36.29 10.15
C GLU A 318 49.81 -37.63 10.88
N VAL A 319 48.90 -38.59 10.65
CA VAL A 319 49.11 -40.07 10.70
C VAL A 319 47.76 -40.81 10.75
N GLY A 320 47.62 -41.90 9.96
CA GLY A 320 46.91 -43.11 10.40
C GLY A 320 45.74 -43.60 9.54
N TYR A 321 46.03 -44.45 8.55
CA TYR A 321 45.11 -45.00 7.55
C TYR A 321 44.19 -46.17 8.00
N ASP A 322 43.97 -46.43 9.30
CA ASP A 322 43.24 -47.63 9.77
C ASP A 322 41.78 -47.40 10.22
N GLY A 323 41.27 -46.16 10.21
CA GLY A 323 39.87 -45.86 10.53
C GLY A 323 38.88 -46.10 9.37
N ASN A 324 39.41 -46.18 8.15
CA ASN A 324 38.60 -46.15 6.92
C ASN A 324 37.75 -47.40 6.72
N GLU A 325 38.16 -48.56 7.20
CA GLU A 325 37.44 -49.82 6.91
C GLU A 325 36.15 -49.94 7.76
N ILE A 326 36.22 -49.53 9.03
CA ILE A 326 35.05 -49.47 9.93
C ILE A 326 34.11 -48.33 9.51
N GLU A 327 34.66 -47.20 9.08
CA GLU A 327 33.85 -46.09 8.55
C GLU A 327 33.21 -46.44 7.22
N TYR A 328 33.88 -47.21 6.37
CA TYR A 328 33.34 -47.72 5.12
C TYR A 328 32.19 -48.70 5.37
N GLU A 329 32.34 -49.65 6.30
CA GLU A 329 31.24 -50.55 6.69
C GLU A 329 30.04 -49.79 7.26
N ARG A 330 30.27 -48.81 8.14
CA ARG A 330 29.19 -47.96 8.67
C ARG A 330 28.50 -47.14 7.59
N MET A 331 29.25 -46.59 6.65
CA MET A 331 28.68 -45.87 5.50
C MET A 331 27.90 -46.83 4.59
N GLN A 332 28.39 -48.04 4.37
CA GLN A 332 27.74 -49.04 3.53
C GLN A 332 26.43 -49.53 4.15
N ASP A 333 26.38 -49.72 5.47
CA ASP A 333 25.16 -50.03 6.22
C ASP A 333 24.14 -48.89 6.17
N LEU A 334 24.61 -47.64 6.31
CA LEU A 334 23.75 -46.46 6.24
C LEU A 334 23.17 -46.29 4.83
N LEU A 335 23.97 -46.54 3.79
CA LEU A 335 23.53 -46.50 2.39
C LEU A 335 22.53 -47.63 2.10
N ASN A 336 22.72 -48.82 2.70
CA ASN A 336 21.77 -49.93 2.61
C ASN A 336 20.44 -49.61 3.31
N MET A 337 20.47 -48.95 4.47
CA MET A 337 19.26 -48.50 5.18
C MET A 337 18.51 -47.43 4.40
N GLN A 338 19.22 -46.42 3.90
CA GLN A 338 18.63 -45.37 3.06
C GLN A 338 18.06 -45.94 1.76
N ARG A 339 18.71 -46.94 1.14
CA ARG A 339 18.18 -47.62 -0.04
C ARG A 339 16.86 -48.34 0.26
N LYS A 340 16.73 -48.99 1.43
CA LYS A 340 15.46 -49.60 1.87
C LYS A 340 14.39 -48.56 2.10
N GLU A 341 14.74 -47.44 2.73
CA GLU A 341 13.82 -46.34 3.02
C GLU A 341 13.33 -45.65 1.73
N ILE A 342 14.20 -45.48 0.75
CA ILE A 342 13.83 -45.00 -0.59
C ILE A 342 12.84 -45.96 -1.26
N VAL A 343 13.05 -47.28 -1.16
CA VAL A 343 12.10 -48.27 -1.71
C VAL A 343 10.76 -48.21 -1.00
N THR A 344 10.73 -48.05 0.34
CA THR A 344 9.48 -47.90 1.08
C THR A 344 8.75 -46.60 0.72
N LEU A 345 9.47 -45.48 0.60
CA LEU A 345 8.90 -44.20 0.19
C LEU A 345 8.44 -44.23 -1.27
N GLN A 346 9.15 -44.93 -2.15
CA GLN A 346 8.70 -45.14 -3.53
C GLN A 346 7.42 -45.98 -3.58
N ALA A 347 7.28 -47.02 -2.75
CA ALA A 347 6.05 -47.79 -2.63
C ALA A 347 4.90 -46.94 -2.06
N GLU A 348 5.18 -46.08 -1.08
CA GLU A 348 4.20 -45.14 -0.51
C GLU A 348 3.76 -44.09 -1.54
N ILE A 349 4.71 -43.55 -2.30
CA ILE A 349 4.44 -42.63 -3.42
C ILE A 349 3.68 -43.32 -4.54
N GLU A 350 3.95 -44.60 -4.87
CA GLU A 350 3.14 -45.38 -5.80
C GLU A 350 1.71 -45.59 -5.29
N LEU A 351 1.56 -45.80 -3.98
CA LEU A 351 0.26 -45.87 -3.31
C LEU A 351 -0.49 -44.53 -3.43
N PHE A 352 0.21 -43.40 -3.29
CA PHE A 352 -0.36 -42.06 -3.45
C PHE A 352 -0.55 -41.63 -4.92
N ARG A 353 0.26 -42.16 -5.86
CA ARG A 353 0.16 -41.87 -7.31
C ARG A 353 -0.96 -42.63 -8.00
N ARG A 354 -1.35 -43.80 -7.50
CA ARG A 354 -2.55 -44.52 -7.99
C ARG A 354 -3.79 -43.78 -7.46
N LYS A 355 -4.23 -42.81 -8.26
CA LYS A 355 -5.40 -41.95 -8.03
C LYS A 355 -6.60 -42.67 -7.43
N GLY A 356 -7.10 -42.14 -6.31
CA GLY A 356 -8.52 -42.15 -5.94
C GLY A 356 -8.97 -43.25 -4.97
N GLY A 357 -8.93 -42.95 -3.67
CA GLY A 357 -9.84 -43.54 -2.69
C GLY A 357 -9.18 -44.29 -1.55
N HIS A 358 -8.85 -43.58 -0.47
CA HIS A 358 -8.67 -44.19 0.86
C HIS A 358 -9.12 -43.23 1.97
N VAL A 359 -10.35 -42.74 1.88
CA VAL A 359 -11.06 -42.13 3.02
C VAL A 359 -11.86 -43.17 3.82
N PHE A 360 -11.91 -44.45 3.40
CA PHE A 360 -12.83 -45.44 3.99
C PHE A 360 -12.21 -46.61 4.79
N ALA A 361 -10.88 -46.70 4.94
CA ALA A 361 -10.28 -47.84 5.66
C ALA A 361 -10.08 -47.60 7.18
N MET A 362 -10.07 -46.35 7.66
CA MET A 362 -9.90 -46.07 9.09
C MET A 362 -11.22 -46.01 9.88
N ALA A 363 -12.36 -45.81 9.20
CA ALA A 363 -13.67 -45.73 9.86
C ALA A 363 -14.24 -47.10 10.29
N THR A 364 -13.81 -48.20 9.65
CA THR A 364 -14.39 -49.53 9.89
C THR A 364 -13.68 -50.34 10.98
N SER A 365 -12.48 -49.94 11.41
CA SER A 365 -11.75 -50.65 12.49
C SER A 365 -12.12 -50.16 13.91
N MET A 366 -12.75 -48.98 14.04
CA MET A 366 -13.21 -48.45 15.34
C MET A 366 -14.65 -48.86 15.72
N ALA A 367 -15.43 -49.45 14.80
CA ALA A 367 -16.84 -49.76 15.03
C ALA A 367 -17.15 -51.22 15.45
N ILE A 368 -16.15 -52.08 15.63
CA ILE A 368 -16.36 -53.50 16.00
C ILE A 368 -15.66 -53.80 17.33
N LYS A 369 -16.10 -53.16 18.42
CA LYS A 369 -15.83 -53.59 19.81
C LYS A 369 -16.97 -53.15 20.73
N SER A 370 -18.18 -53.68 20.50
CA SER A 370 -19.23 -53.67 21.53
C SER A 370 -20.25 -54.80 21.31
N THR A 371 -19.94 -56.01 21.79
CA THR A 371 -20.97 -56.99 22.17
C THR A 371 -20.46 -57.86 23.35
N PRO A 372 -21.28 -58.10 24.38
CA PRO A 372 -20.91 -58.83 25.61
C PRO A 372 -21.08 -60.36 25.46
N PRO A 373 -20.62 -61.18 26.43
CA PRO A 373 -20.45 -62.61 26.25
C PRO A 373 -21.75 -63.39 26.55
N PRO A 374 -21.94 -64.58 25.95
CA PRO A 374 -22.79 -65.60 26.54
C PRO A 374 -21.92 -66.77 27.07
N GLN A 375 -22.14 -67.02 28.38
CA GLN A 375 -21.99 -68.24 29.19
C GLN A 375 -20.93 -69.28 28.84
#